data_AF-A0A358IHL5-F1
#
_entry.id   AF-A0A358IHL5-F1
#
_cell.length_a   1.000
_cell.length_b   1.000
_cell.length_c   1.000
_cell.angle_alpha   90.00
_cell.angle_beta   90.00
_cell.angle_gamma   90.00
#
_symmetry.space_group_name_H-M   'P 1'
#
loop_
_entity.id
_entity.type
_entity.pdbx_description
1 polymer ?
#
loop_
_entity_poly.entity_id
_entity_poly.type
_entity_poly.pdbx_seq_one_letter_code
_entity_poly.pdbx_strand_id
1 'polypeptide(L)'
;FERGRAIGIVGVAGLLLGIPSALKLEIFQNQDWVWGVALMVSGFFFAFAVLKYGVTKFRETFINQSGSDIQIGPWWDWAMRLVAFEAVFLAAWFLWSARSDDFRETWTLFSPYNVGSVVIQFVIVLIILLLLNKRIAGAVRRGQEQPAAE
;
A
#
# COMPACT_ATOMS: atom_id res chain seq x y z
N PHE A 1 -21.17 0.25 -13.42
CA PHE A 1 -20.07 0.20 -14.42
C PHE A 1 -19.94 -1.24 -14.88
N GLU A 2 -20.04 -1.51 -16.18
CA GLU A 2 -19.72 -2.84 -16.70
C GLU A 2 -18.25 -3.15 -16.41
N ARG A 3 -17.98 -4.34 -15.84
CA ARG A 3 -16.64 -4.76 -15.40
C ARG A 3 -15.58 -4.57 -16.49
N GLY A 4 -15.95 -4.85 -17.75
CA GLY A 4 -15.05 -4.69 -18.91
C GLY A 4 -14.55 -3.25 -19.10
N ARG A 5 -15.40 -2.25 -18.88
CA ARG A 5 -14.99 -0.84 -19.01
C ARG A 5 -14.01 -0.43 -17.92
N ALA A 6 -14.21 -0.90 -16.69
CA ALA A 6 -13.27 -0.63 -15.58
C ALA A 6 -11.90 -1.26 -15.85
N ILE A 7 -11.88 -2.51 -16.31
CA ILE A 7 -10.64 -3.22 -16.68
C ILE A 7 -9.91 -2.46 -17.79
N GLY A 8 -10.61 -2.04 -18.84
CA GLY A 8 -10.01 -1.29 -19.94
C GLY A 8 -9.39 0.04 -19.49
N ILE A 9 -10.07 0.79 -18.62
CA ILE A 9 -9.55 2.05 -18.07
C ILE A 9 -8.30 1.80 -17.24
N VAL A 10 -8.33 0.83 -16.32
CA VAL A 10 -7.17 0.54 -15.45
C VAL A 10 -5.98 0.02 -16.27
N GLY A 11 -6.22 -0.84 -17.26
CA GLY A 11 -5.17 -1.37 -18.13
C GLY A 11 -4.50 -0.28 -18.97
N VAL A 12 -5.29 0.57 -19.64
CA VAL A 12 -4.76 1.68 -20.44
C VAL A 12 -4.05 2.70 -19.57
N ALA A 13 -4.62 3.06 -18.41
CA ALA A 13 -3.98 4.00 -17.48
C ALA A 13 -2.66 3.43 -16.96
N GLY A 14 -2.62 2.16 -16.57
CA GLY A 14 -1.39 1.49 -16.12
C GLY A 14 -0.30 1.48 -17.19
N LEU A 15 -0.67 1.20 -18.44
CA LEU A 15 0.28 1.22 -19.56
C LEU A 15 0.82 2.64 -19.80
N LEU A 16 -0.06 3.64 -19.90
CA LEU A 16 0.34 5.02 -20.18
C LEU A 16 1.19 5.62 -19.06
N LEU A 17 0.83 5.37 -17.81
CA LEU A 17 1.60 5.82 -16.64
C LEU A 17 2.90 5.02 -16.45
N GLY A 18 3.00 3.82 -17.02
CA GLY A 18 4.21 2.98 -17.01
C GLY A 18 5.25 3.36 -18.07
N ILE A 19 4.85 4.02 -19.17
CA ILE A 19 5.76 4.43 -20.26
C ILE A 19 6.96 5.26 -19.75
N PRO A 20 6.78 6.31 -18.92
CA PRO A 20 7.92 7.09 -18.43
C PRO A 20 8.94 6.25 -17.66
N SER A 21 8.48 5.30 -16.84
CA SER A 21 9.34 4.38 -16.10
C SER A 21 10.08 3.42 -17.04
N ALA A 22 9.46 2.97 -18.13
CA ALA A 22 10.12 2.12 -19.13
C ALA A 22 11.19 2.88 -19.94
N LEU A 23 11.02 4.19 -20.13
CA LEU A 23 11.92 5.02 -20.91
C LEU A 23 13.09 5.61 -20.10
N LYS A 24 12.93 5.78 -18.79
CA LYS A 24 13.97 6.37 -17.92
C LYS A 24 14.12 5.59 -16.62
N LEU A 25 15.30 5.00 -16.43
CA LEU A 25 15.63 4.20 -15.26
C LEU A 25 15.51 4.99 -13.94
N GLU A 26 15.89 6.27 -13.93
CA GLU A 26 15.77 7.12 -12.73
C GLU A 26 14.30 7.29 -12.30
N ILE A 27 13.37 7.40 -13.25
CA ILE A 27 11.94 7.48 -12.94
C ILE A 27 11.46 6.15 -12.39
N PHE A 28 11.85 5.03 -13.01
CA PHE A 28 11.52 3.70 -12.51
C PHE A 28 12.02 3.49 -11.08
N GLN A 29 13.29 3.81 -10.81
CA GLN A 29 13.90 3.69 -9.47
C GLN A 29 13.20 4.57 -8.44
N ASN A 30 12.85 5.81 -8.78
CA ASN A 30 12.10 6.66 -7.86
C ASN A 30 10.71 6.10 -7.57
N GLN A 31 9.97 5.62 -8.58
CA GLN A 31 8.64 5.05 -8.37
C GLN A 31 8.70 3.76 -7.54
N ASP A 32 9.60 2.84 -7.89
CA ASP A 32 9.83 1.61 -7.14
C ASP A 32 10.19 1.90 -5.67
N TRP A 33 11.07 2.88 -5.44
CA TRP A 33 11.45 3.33 -4.12
C TRP A 33 10.27 3.85 -3.28
N VAL A 34 9.56 4.84 -3.80
CA VAL A 34 8.46 5.50 -3.06
C VAL A 34 7.34 4.52 -2.76
N TRP A 35 6.92 3.75 -3.77
CA TRP A 35 5.81 2.83 -3.63
C TRP A 35 6.19 1.52 -2.91
N GLY A 36 7.46 1.12 -2.95
CA GLY A 36 8.00 0.04 -2.11
C GLY A 36 7.85 0.35 -0.62
N VAL A 37 8.13 1.59 -0.19
CA VAL A 37 7.87 2.03 1.20
C VAL A 37 6.38 1.99 1.51
N ALA A 38 5.54 2.41 0.56
CA ALA A 38 4.08 2.40 0.76
C ALA A 38 3.55 0.99 0.99
N LEU A 39 4.07 -0.01 0.27
CA LEU A 39 3.74 -1.42 0.46
C LEU A 39 4.13 -1.90 1.87
N MET A 40 5.29 -1.52 2.38
CA MET A 40 5.71 -1.86 3.75
C MET A 40 4.78 -1.24 4.82
N VAL A 41 4.37 0.03 4.64
CA VAL A 41 3.39 0.70 5.51
C VAL A 41 2.03 -0.01 5.45
N SER A 42 1.58 -0.41 4.26
CA SER A 42 0.34 -1.18 4.10
C SER A 42 0.41 -2.54 4.81
N GLY A 43 1.53 -3.27 4.67
CA GLY A 43 1.76 -4.52 5.38
C GLY A 43 1.74 -4.36 6.90
N PHE A 44 2.33 -3.28 7.42
CA PHE A 44 2.25 -2.93 8.83
C PHE A 44 0.82 -2.71 9.30
N PHE A 45 0.01 -1.90 8.59
CA PHE A 45 -1.38 -1.66 8.99
C PHE A 45 -2.22 -2.93 8.98
N PHE A 46 -1.99 -3.82 8.01
CA PHE A 46 -2.60 -5.14 8.00
C PHE A 46 -2.21 -5.96 9.25
N ALA A 47 -0.90 -6.08 9.53
CA ALA A 47 -0.41 -6.81 10.69
C ALA A 47 -0.93 -6.21 12.00
N PHE A 48 -0.95 -4.89 12.11
CA PHE A 48 -1.52 -4.16 13.24
C PHE A 48 -3.01 -4.46 13.44
N ALA A 49 -3.80 -4.47 12.36
CA ALA A 49 -5.22 -4.81 12.43
C ALA A 49 -5.45 -6.26 12.92
N VAL A 50 -4.65 -7.21 12.42
CA VAL A 50 -4.67 -8.61 12.87
C VAL A 50 -4.31 -8.72 14.37
N LEU A 51 -3.24 -8.05 14.80
CA LEU A 51 -2.81 -8.06 16.20
C LEU A 51 -3.87 -7.43 17.10
N LYS A 52 -4.51 -6.34 16.68
CA LYS A 52 -5.59 -5.66 17.41
C LYS A 52 -6.86 -6.51 17.51
N TYR A 53 -7.21 -7.26 16.47
CA TYR A 53 -8.34 -8.19 16.49
C TYR A 53 -8.10 -9.39 17.43
N GLY A 54 -6.83 -9.70 17.69
CA GLY A 54 -6.38 -10.89 18.40
C GLY A 54 -5.88 -11.92 17.40
N VAL A 55 -4.56 -12.08 17.32
CA VAL A 55 -3.91 -12.88 16.26
C VAL A 55 -4.39 -14.34 16.21
N THR A 56 -4.52 -14.99 17.37
CA THR A 56 -5.02 -16.38 17.46
C THR A 56 -6.47 -16.47 16.98
N LYS A 57 -7.32 -15.53 17.41
CA LYS A 57 -8.73 -15.47 16.99
C LYS A 57 -8.84 -15.21 15.49
N PHE A 58 -7.99 -14.35 14.94
CA PHE A 58 -7.95 -14.08 13.50
C PHE A 58 -7.65 -15.37 12.73
N ARG A 59 -6.62 -16.11 13.16
CA ARG A 59 -6.23 -17.38 12.57
C ARG A 59 -7.36 -18.40 12.61
N GLU A 60 -7.99 -18.59 13.76
CA GLU A 60 -9.09 -19.55 13.92
C GLU A 60 -10.35 -19.17 13.13
N THR A 61 -10.63 -17.87 12.99
CA THR A 61 -11.85 -17.40 12.33
C THR A 61 -11.72 -17.31 10.82
N PHE A 62 -10.60 -16.78 10.32
CA PHE A 62 -10.46 -16.39 8.90
C PHE A 62 -9.47 -17.25 8.11
N ILE A 63 -8.54 -17.94 8.78
CA ILE A 63 -7.55 -18.80 8.10
C ILE A 63 -7.99 -20.26 8.20
N ASN A 64 -8.23 -20.73 9.43
CA ASN A 64 -8.61 -22.09 9.75
C ASN A 64 -10.13 -22.30 9.68
N GLN A 65 -10.73 -21.84 8.59
CA GLN A 65 -12.17 -22.00 8.35
C GLN A 65 -12.53 -23.47 8.08
N SER A 66 -13.82 -23.79 8.21
CA SER A 66 -14.34 -25.17 8.05
C SER A 66 -14.05 -25.81 6.69
N GLY A 67 -13.77 -25.01 5.66
CA GLY A 67 -13.36 -25.49 4.32
C GLY A 67 -11.86 -25.50 4.08
N SER A 68 -11.01 -25.35 5.10
CA SER A 68 -9.56 -25.36 4.94
C SER A 68 -8.99 -26.76 5.11
N ASP A 69 -8.41 -27.31 4.04
CA ASP A 69 -7.71 -28.60 4.06
C ASP A 69 -6.43 -28.55 4.91
N ILE A 70 -5.81 -27.37 5.02
CA ILE A 70 -4.59 -27.14 5.79
C ILE A 70 -4.90 -26.25 6.98
N GLN A 71 -4.60 -26.75 8.18
CA GLN A 71 -4.78 -26.04 9.42
C GLN A 71 -3.46 -25.38 9.82
N ILE A 72 -3.46 -24.05 9.86
CA ILE A 72 -2.27 -23.27 10.24
C ILE A 72 -2.13 -23.27 11.75
N GLY A 73 -0.96 -23.68 12.24
CA GLY A 73 -0.66 -23.78 13.66
C GLY A 73 -0.28 -22.45 14.33
N PRO A 74 -0.02 -22.45 15.65
CA PRO A 74 0.30 -21.26 16.43
C PRO A 74 1.58 -20.50 16.00
N TRP A 75 2.42 -21.10 15.15
CA TRP A 75 3.61 -20.42 14.59
C TRP A 75 3.23 -19.15 13.81
N TRP A 76 2.05 -19.13 13.21
CA TRP A 76 1.56 -17.97 12.46
C TRP A 76 1.33 -16.76 13.37
N ASP A 77 0.95 -17.00 14.63
CA ASP A 77 0.78 -15.93 15.62
C ASP A 77 2.12 -15.21 15.88
N TRP A 78 3.22 -15.96 15.89
CA TRP A 78 4.57 -15.42 15.96
C TRP A 78 5.01 -14.76 14.66
N ALA A 79 4.69 -15.36 13.51
CA ALA A 79 5.00 -14.78 12.21
C ALA A 79 4.36 -13.39 12.04
N MET A 80 3.11 -13.21 12.44
CA MET A 80 2.46 -11.89 12.38
C MET A 80 3.08 -10.85 13.30
N ARG A 81 3.55 -11.26 14.48
CA ARG A 81 4.30 -10.37 15.40
C ARG A 81 5.65 -10.00 14.80
N LEU A 82 6.32 -10.95 14.17
CA LEU A 82 7.59 -10.72 13.48
C LEU A 82 7.39 -9.75 12.31
N VAL A 83 6.37 -9.95 11.46
CA VAL A 83 6.05 -9.04 10.35
C VAL A 83 5.77 -7.62 10.85
N ALA A 84 5.00 -7.47 11.93
CA ALA A 84 4.75 -6.15 12.51
C ALA A 84 6.04 -5.49 13.01
N PHE A 85 6.93 -6.25 13.66
CA PHE A 85 8.23 -5.78 14.12
C PHE A 85 9.13 -5.39 12.96
N GLU A 86 9.30 -6.27 11.97
CA GLU A 86 10.12 -6.06 10.78
C GLU A 86 9.64 -4.83 10.00
N ALA A 87 8.34 -4.65 9.83
CA ALA A 87 7.81 -3.49 9.12
C ALA A 87 8.19 -2.17 9.81
N VAL A 88 8.15 -2.10 11.14
CA VAL A 88 8.58 -0.91 11.90
C VAL A 88 10.10 -0.74 11.85
N PHE A 89 10.83 -1.83 12.10
CA PHE A 89 12.29 -1.81 12.14
C PHE A 89 12.88 -1.44 10.79
N LEU A 90 12.45 -2.10 9.71
CA LEU A 90 12.89 -1.82 8.35
C LEU A 90 12.45 -0.43 7.91
N ALA A 91 11.22 0.02 8.19
CA ALA A 91 10.81 1.39 7.87
C ALA A 91 11.68 2.44 8.56
N ALA A 92 11.97 2.27 9.86
CA ALA A 92 12.82 3.20 10.60
C ALA A 92 14.26 3.18 10.08
N TRP A 93 14.84 1.99 9.91
CA TRP A 93 16.19 1.81 9.37
C TRP A 93 16.33 2.42 7.98
N PHE A 94 15.36 2.16 7.12
CA PHE A 94 15.35 2.60 5.73
C PHE A 94 15.25 4.12 5.61
N LEU A 95 14.33 4.75 6.36
CA LEU A 95 14.23 6.21 6.39
C LEU A 95 15.47 6.86 7.00
N TRP A 96 16.10 6.21 7.97
CA TRP A 96 17.38 6.66 8.51
C TRP A 96 18.50 6.58 7.47
N SER A 97 18.61 5.44 6.78
CA SER A 97 19.66 5.18 5.80
C SER A 97 19.57 6.04 4.53
N ALA A 98 18.38 6.52 4.19
CA ALA A 98 18.12 7.31 2.98
C ALA A 98 18.29 8.83 3.19
N ARG A 99 18.75 9.25 4.36
CA ARG A 99 19.04 10.65 4.67
C ARG A 99 20.41 11.04 4.11
N SER A 100 20.50 12.23 3.53
CA SER A 100 21.76 12.87 3.17
C SER A 100 22.22 13.83 4.28
N ASP A 101 23.52 14.11 4.33
CA ASP A 101 24.09 15.07 5.30
C ASP A 101 23.63 16.51 5.02
N ASP A 102 23.31 16.84 3.76
CA ASP A 102 22.68 18.10 3.37
C ASP A 102 21.14 18.01 3.40
N PHE A 103 20.52 19.00 4.05
CA PHE A 103 19.08 19.18 4.10
C PHE A 103 18.48 19.40 2.70
N ARG A 104 19.12 20.21 1.84
CA ARG A 104 18.56 20.50 0.51
C ARG A 104 18.55 19.28 -0.40
N GLU A 105 19.56 18.43 -0.28
CA GLU A 105 19.64 17.17 -1.01
C GLU A 105 18.62 16.14 -0.47
N THR A 106 18.39 16.14 0.85
CA THR A 106 17.41 15.25 1.51
C THR A 106 15.95 15.58 1.17
N TRP A 107 15.61 16.81 0.77
CA TRP A 107 14.23 17.22 0.53
C TRP A 107 13.95 17.52 -0.94
N THR A 108 14.06 16.49 -1.78
CA THR A 108 13.83 16.58 -3.22
C THR A 108 12.62 15.75 -3.65
N LEU A 109 11.88 16.22 -4.66
CA LEU A 109 10.63 15.59 -5.10
C LEU A 109 10.84 14.32 -5.94
N PHE A 110 11.91 14.30 -6.74
CA PHE A 110 12.24 13.21 -7.68
C PHE A 110 13.72 12.87 -7.61
N SER A 111 14.12 12.21 -6.53
CA SER A 111 15.47 11.69 -6.35
C SER A 111 15.39 10.22 -5.95
N PRO A 112 16.03 9.30 -6.69
CA PRO A 112 16.12 7.91 -6.30
C PRO A 112 16.71 7.77 -4.89
N TYR A 113 16.18 6.83 -4.11
CA TYR A 113 16.73 6.45 -2.80
C TYR A 113 16.73 7.57 -1.74
N ASN A 114 15.84 8.55 -1.87
CA ASN A 114 15.79 9.73 -1.01
C ASN A 114 14.53 9.77 -0.11
N VAL A 115 14.68 10.18 1.15
CA VAL A 115 13.55 10.30 2.10
C VAL A 115 12.53 11.35 1.67
N GLY A 116 13.00 12.51 1.19
CA GLY A 116 12.14 13.61 0.77
C GLY A 116 11.19 13.20 -0.35
N SER A 117 11.67 12.40 -1.30
CA SER A 117 10.82 11.91 -2.39
C SER A 117 9.68 11.03 -1.88
N VAL A 118 9.92 10.19 -0.86
CA VAL A 118 8.87 9.38 -0.22
C VAL A 118 7.85 10.29 0.49
N VAL A 119 8.32 11.15 1.40
CA VAL A 119 7.44 11.95 2.25
C VAL A 119 6.60 12.93 1.42
N ILE A 120 7.23 13.66 0.50
CA ILE A 120 6.54 14.67 -0.30
C ILE A 120 5.50 14.01 -1.23
N GLN A 121 5.86 12.92 -1.89
CA GLN A 121 4.92 12.21 -2.77
C GLN A 121 3.75 11.60 -1.98
N PHE A 122 3.98 11.06 -0.79
CA PHE A 122 2.90 10.56 0.08
C PHE A 122 1.95 11.68 0.50
N VAL A 123 2.48 12.85 0.88
CA VAL A 123 1.66 14.01 1.24
C VAL A 123 0.83 14.47 0.05
N ILE A 124 1.40 14.53 -1.15
CA ILE A 124 0.67 14.88 -2.39
C ILE A 124 -0.49 13.90 -2.60
N VAL A 125 -0.23 12.60 -2.53
CA VAL A 125 -1.26 11.56 -2.72
C VAL A 125 -2.34 11.65 -1.65
N LEU A 126 -1.96 11.85 -0.38
CA LEU A 126 -2.90 12.02 0.72
C LEU A 126 -3.81 13.24 0.50
N ILE A 127 -3.25 14.37 0.08
CA ILE A 127 -4.02 15.57 -0.24
C ILE A 127 -5.01 15.28 -1.39
N ILE A 128 -4.56 14.63 -2.47
CA ILE A 128 -5.42 14.25 -3.59
C ILE A 128 -6.57 13.35 -3.11
N LEU A 129 -6.28 12.34 -2.29
CA LEU A 129 -7.29 11.44 -1.75
C LEU A 129 -8.28 12.16 -0.85
N LEU A 130 -7.82 13.08 0.01
CA LEU A 130 -8.69 13.89 0.87
C LEU A 130 -9.62 14.81 0.06
N LEU A 131 -9.11 15.44 -1.01
CA LEU A 131 -9.89 16.27 -1.92
C LEU A 131 -10.94 15.45 -2.68
N LEU A 132 -10.58 14.23 -3.10
CA LEU A 132 -11.47 13.34 -3.83
C LEU A 132 -12.40 12.53 -2.92
N ASN A 133 -12.18 12.51 -1.60
CA ASN A 133 -12.87 11.64 -0.65
C ASN A 133 -14.39 11.74 -0.76
N LYS A 134 -14.95 12.97 -0.78
CA LYS A 134 -16.41 13.17 -0.89
C LYS A 134 -16.98 12.58 -2.18
N ARG A 135 -16.25 12.68 -3.30
CA ARG A 135 -16.67 12.12 -4.60
C ARG A 135 -16.61 10.59 -4.59
N ILE A 136 -15.53 10.03 -4.04
CA ILE A 136 -15.34 8.58 -3.94
C ILE A 136 -16.40 7.98 -3.01
N ALA A 137 -16.57 8.53 -1.81
CA ALA A 137 -17.58 8.07 -0.85
C ALA A 137 -19.00 8.16 -1.42
N GLY A 138 -19.33 9.24 -2.12
CA GLY A 138 -20.63 9.38 -2.79
C GLY A 138 -20.83 8.40 -3.96
N ALA A 139 -19.75 8.02 -4.67
CA ALA A 139 -19.83 6.98 -5.71
C ALA A 139 -20.04 5.58 -5.11
N VAL A 140 -19.35 5.26 -4.01
CA VAL A 140 -19.50 3.96 -3.32
C VAL A 140 -20.91 3.78 -2.79
N ARG A 141 -21.48 4.78 -2.11
CA ARG A 141 -22.85 4.71 -1.56
C ARG A 141 -23.90 4.46 -2.65
N ARG A 142 -23.84 5.22 -3.76
CA ARG A 142 -24.74 5.04 -4.91
C ARG A 142 -24.63 3.66 -5.55
N GLY A 143 -23.45 3.04 -5.52
CA GLY A 143 -23.24 1.68 -5.99
C GLY A 143 -23.82 0.59 -5.07
N GLN A 144 -23.97 0.86 -3.77
CA GLN A 144 -24.63 -0.06 -2.82
C GLN A 144 -26.15 0.09 -2.81
N GLU A 145 -26.66 1.30 -3.14
CA GLU A 145 -28.09 1.59 -3.25
C GLU A 145 -28.71 1.08 -4.56
N GLN A 146 -27.90 0.79 -5.59
CA GLN A 146 -28.36 0.06 -6.76
C GLN A 146 -28.41 -1.43 -6.41
N PRO A 147 -29.60 -2.06 -6.24
CA PRO A 147 -29.67 -3.49 -6.11
C PRO A 147 -29.02 -4.11 -7.35
N ALA A 148 -28.31 -5.22 -7.17
CA ALA A 148 -27.76 -5.98 -8.28
C ALA A 148 -28.88 -6.21 -9.29
N ALA A 149 -28.84 -5.48 -10.40
CA ALA A 149 -29.78 -5.67 -11.48
C ALA A 149 -29.57 -7.10 -11.98
N GLU A 150 -30.62 -7.91 -11.81
CA GLU A 150 -30.77 -9.25 -12.39
C GLU A 150 -30.59 -9.22 -13.91
#